data_AF-A0A7W1UEP5-F1
#
_entry.id   AF-A0A7W1UEP5-F1
#
_cell.length_a   1.000
_cell.length_b   1.000
_cell.length_c   1.000
_cell.angle_alpha   90.00
_cell.angle_beta   90.00
_cell.angle_gamma   90.00
#
_symmetry.space_group_name_H-M   'P 1'
#
loop_
_entity.id
_entity.type
_entity.pdbx_description
1 polymer ?
#
loop_
_entity_poly.entity_id
_entity_poly.type
_entity_poly.pdbx_seq_one_letter_code
_entity_poly.pdbx_strand_id
1 'polypeptide(L)'
;MESYRSLIRVSLFSLSLGLLLLGFGFWLRTDWALGLWPWPDGPLSYLFIASIILAEGATMAWTAATMKLHAARGGALGFAAMNLGLAGYTLWLFNQQEE
;
A
#
# COMPACT_ATOMS: atom_id res chain seq x y z
N MET A 1 -16.70 21.99 8.84
CA MET A 1 -15.48 21.70 8.04
C MET A 1 -14.31 21.17 8.88
N GLU A 2 -14.11 21.61 10.13
CA GLU A 2 -13.03 21.10 11.00
C GLU A 2 -13.11 19.61 11.34
N SER A 3 -14.32 19.09 11.62
CA SER A 3 -14.51 17.68 11.96
C SER A 3 -14.04 16.71 10.86
N TYR A 4 -14.37 17.01 9.59
CA TYR A 4 -13.95 16.20 8.43
C TYR A 4 -12.43 16.17 8.24
N ARG A 5 -11.75 17.31 8.46
CA ARG A 5 -10.28 17.38 8.41
C ARG A 5 -9.64 16.55 9.52
N SER A 6 -10.20 16.59 10.73
CA SER A 6 -9.72 15.77 11.85
C SER A 6 -9.89 14.28 11.55
N LEU A 7 -11.04 13.88 11.02
CA LEU A 7 -11.29 12.49 10.61
C LEU A 7 -10.30 12.01 9.54
N ILE A 8 -10.10 12.78 8.47
CA ILE A 8 -9.12 12.43 7.43
C ILE A 8 -7.72 12.27 8.02
N ARG A 9 -7.32 13.18 8.90
CA ARG A 9 -5.99 13.15 9.50
C ARG A 9 -5.77 11.90 10.34
N VAL A 10 -6.76 11.57 11.19
CA VAL A 10 -6.72 10.35 12.02
C VAL A 10 -6.69 9.12 11.13
N SER A 11 -7.53 9.04 10.10
CA SER A 11 -7.55 7.92 9.17
C SER A 11 -6.21 7.73 8.45
N LEU A 12 -5.64 8.81 7.90
CA LEU A 12 -4.35 8.75 7.20
C LEU A 12 -3.21 8.36 8.14
N PHE A 13 -3.21 8.89 9.37
CA PHE A 13 -2.18 8.58 10.35
C PHE A 13 -2.27 7.12 10.82
N SER A 14 -3.47 6.63 11.12
CA SER A 14 -3.71 5.24 11.51
C SER A 14 -3.33 4.26 10.39
N LEU A 15 -3.71 4.57 9.14
CA LEU A 15 -3.34 3.76 7.98
C LEU A 15 -1.84 3.74 7.73
N SER A 16 -1.20 4.91 7.78
CA SER A 16 0.25 5.04 7.63
C SER A 16 1.00 4.24 8.70
N LEU A 17 0.57 4.33 9.96
CA LEU A 17 1.17 3.58 11.06
C LEU A 17 1.03 2.08 10.85
N GLY A 18 -0.14 1.61 10.43
CA GLY A 18 -0.37 0.20 10.11
C GLY A 18 0.51 -0.31 8.98
N LEU A 19 0.65 0.49 7.90
CA LEU A 19 1.53 0.17 6.77
C LEU A 19 2.99 0.11 7.20
N LEU A 20 3.47 1.09 7.97
CA LEU A 20 4.84 1.09 8.46
C LEU A 20 5.12 -0.15 9.32
N LEU A 21 4.24 -0.49 10.26
CA LEU A 21 4.38 -1.69 11.08
C LEU A 21 4.41 -2.96 10.23
N LEU A 22 3.54 -3.06 9.22
CA LEU A 22 3.52 -4.21 8.30
C LEU A 22 4.80 -4.30 7.46
N GLY A 23 5.28 -3.18 6.92
CA GLY A 23 6.52 -3.11 6.16
C GLY A 23 7.74 -3.50 7.00
N PHE A 24 7.80 -3.05 8.26
CA PHE A 24 8.81 -3.51 9.22
C PHE A 24 8.66 -5.00 9.55
N GLY A 25 7.43 -5.52 9.68
CA GLY A 25 7.17 -6.94 9.88
C GLY A 25 7.69 -7.81 8.74
N PHE A 26 7.49 -7.37 7.49
CA PHE A 26 8.07 -8.03 6.31
C PHE A 26 9.59 -7.94 6.25
N TRP A 27 10.16 -6.78 6.58
CA TRP A 27 11.61 -6.59 6.61
C TRP A 27 12.29 -7.47 7.66
N LEU A 28 11.70 -7.56 8.86
CA LEU A 28 12.16 -8.40 9.96
C LEU A 28 11.75 -9.86 9.82
N ARG A 29 10.93 -10.21 8.82
CA ARG A 29 10.44 -11.56 8.55
C ARG A 29 9.77 -12.20 9.77
N THR A 30 8.96 -11.42 10.48
CA THR A 30 8.22 -11.91 11.65
C THR A 30 7.05 -12.81 11.26
N ASP A 31 6.77 -13.86 12.03
CA ASP A 31 5.75 -14.87 11.71
C ASP A 31 4.34 -14.29 11.46
N TRP A 32 3.94 -13.25 12.19
CA TRP A 32 2.63 -12.62 11.99
C TRP A 32 2.52 -11.88 10.65
N ALA A 33 3.61 -11.26 10.19
CA ALA A 33 3.64 -10.52 8.92
C ALA A 33 3.72 -11.48 7.73
N LEU A 34 4.49 -12.57 7.89
CA LEU A 34 4.53 -13.64 6.91
C LEU A 34 3.20 -14.39 6.85
N GLY A 35 2.49 -14.56 7.97
CA GLY A 35 1.15 -15.15 8.02
C GLY A 35 0.07 -14.34 7.30
N LEU A 36 0.28 -13.03 7.12
CA LEU A 36 -0.58 -12.16 6.31
C LEU A 36 -0.29 -12.28 4.81
N TRP A 37 0.82 -12.90 4.42
CA TRP A 37 1.22 -13.08 3.03
C TRP A 37 0.97 -14.54 2.60
N PRO A 38 -0.12 -14.82 1.87
CA PRO A 38 -0.50 -16.18 1.52
C PRO A 38 0.41 -16.81 0.45
N TRP A 39 1.30 -16.03 -0.16
CA TRP A 39 2.14 -16.49 -1.26
C TRP A 39 3.49 -17.03 -0.77
N PRO A 40 3.90 -18.24 -1.18
CA PRO A 40 5.22 -18.77 -0.87
C PRO A 40 6.27 -18.00 -1.66
N ASP A 41 7.17 -17.32 -0.96
CA ASP A 41 8.09 -16.36 -1.56
C ASP A 41 9.51 -16.45 -1.00
N GLY A 42 10.47 -15.97 -1.78
CA GLY A 42 11.88 -15.91 -1.38
C GLY A 42 12.20 -14.69 -0.50
N PRO A 43 13.36 -14.68 0.19
CA PRO A 43 13.78 -13.56 1.04
C PRO A 43 13.90 -12.22 0.31
N LEU A 44 14.19 -12.23 -1.01
CA LEU A 44 14.23 -11.01 -1.82
C LEU A 44 12.83 -10.42 -2.05
N SER A 45 11.81 -11.27 -2.20
CA SER A 45 10.42 -10.86 -2.39
C SER A 45 9.91 -10.08 -1.17
N TYR A 46 10.21 -10.56 0.04
CA TYR A 46 9.80 -9.87 1.27
C TYR A 46 10.48 -8.51 1.44
N LEU A 47 11.74 -8.37 1.05
CA LEU A 47 12.44 -7.08 1.07
C LEU A 47 11.85 -6.10 0.05
N PHE A 48 11.48 -6.59 -1.13
CA PHE A 48 10.83 -5.80 -2.18
C PHE A 48 9.43 -5.33 -1.74
N ILE A 49 8.63 -6.22 -1.17
CA ILE A 49 7.30 -5.86 -0.65
C ILE A 49 7.42 -4.89 0.53
N ALA A 50 8.36 -5.15 1.44
CA ALA A 50 8.64 -4.25 2.56
C ALA A 50 9.00 -2.84 2.08
N SER A 51 9.82 -2.70 1.04
CA SER A 51 10.22 -1.39 0.52
C SER A 51 9.05 -0.62 -0.09
N ILE A 52 8.16 -1.29 -0.82
CA ILE A 52 6.93 -0.69 -1.35
C ILE A 52 6.01 -0.23 -0.21
N ILE A 53 5.75 -1.11 0.75
CA ILE A 53 4.86 -0.82 1.89
C ILE A 53 5.42 0.33 2.74
N LEU A 54 6.73 0.34 3.01
CA LEU A 54 7.39 1.41 3.76
C LEU A 54 7.38 2.73 3.00
N ALA A 55 7.58 2.71 1.68
CA ALA A 55 7.53 3.92 0.85
C ALA A 55 6.12 4.54 0.87
N GLU A 56 5.07 3.74 0.66
CA GLU A 56 3.67 4.18 0.75
C GLU A 56 3.30 4.64 2.16
N GLY A 57 3.73 3.90 3.19
CA GLY A 57 3.54 4.30 4.59
C GLY A 57 4.15 5.67 4.89
N ALA A 58 5.36 5.94 4.37
CA ALA A 58 6.05 7.21 4.54
C ALA A 58 5.38 8.38 3.80
N THR A 59 4.92 8.18 2.55
CA THR A 59 4.20 9.22 1.80
C THR A 59 2.84 9.54 2.45
N MET A 60 2.14 8.53 2.99
CA MET A 60 0.92 8.72 3.76
C MET A 60 1.17 9.44 5.09
N ALA A 61 2.23 9.10 5.83
CA ALA A 61 2.63 9.81 7.05
C ALA A 61 2.87 11.29 6.77
N TRP A 62 3.63 11.59 5.72
CA TRP A 62 3.91 12.95 5.30
C TRP A 62 2.64 13.72 4.91
N THR A 63 1.72 13.06 4.21
CA THR A 63 0.43 13.64 3.83
C THR A 63 -0.44 13.92 5.05
N ALA A 64 -0.47 13.03 6.05
CA ALA A 64 -1.17 13.23 7.31
C ALA A 64 -0.57 14.38 8.15
N ALA A 65 0.76 14.50 8.12
CA ALA A 65 1.49 15.55 8.84
C ALA A 65 1.20 16.93 8.23
N THR A 66 1.28 17.05 6.90
CA THR A 66 1.15 18.32 6.17
C THR A 66 -0.30 18.71 5.84
N MET A 67 -1.24 17.75 5.84
CA MET A 67 -2.63 17.92 5.40
C MET A 67 -2.77 18.52 3.99
N LYS A 68 -1.72 18.41 3.16
CA LYS A 68 -1.71 18.88 1.77
C LYS A 68 -2.22 17.78 0.84
N LEU A 69 -3.52 17.51 0.89
CA LEU A 69 -4.17 16.45 0.07
C LEU A 69 -3.98 16.63 -1.44
N HIS A 70 -3.70 17.86 -1.90
CA HIS A 70 -3.37 18.14 -3.29
C HIS A 70 -2.10 17.40 -3.75
N ALA A 71 -1.11 17.22 -2.87
CA ALA A 71 0.10 16.47 -3.16
C ALA A 71 -0.16 14.96 -3.32
N ALA A 72 -1.21 14.45 -2.65
CA ALA A 72 -1.59 13.04 -2.72
C ALA A 72 -2.26 12.66 -4.06
N ARG A 73 -2.69 13.63 -4.88
CA ARG A 73 -3.33 13.36 -6.17
C ARG A 73 -2.43 12.62 -7.14
N GLY A 74 -1.13 12.95 -7.16
CA GLY A 74 -0.16 12.28 -8.02
C GLY A 74 0.04 10.81 -7.63
N GLY A 75 0.21 10.54 -6.34
CA GLY A 75 0.30 9.17 -5.80
C GLY A 75 -0.98 8.37 -6.07
N ALA A 76 -2.16 8.97 -5.83
CA ALA A 76 -3.44 8.34 -6.09
C ALA A 76 -3.64 7.99 -7.58
N LEU A 77 -3.21 8.86 -8.49
CA LEU A 77 -3.28 8.60 -9.93
C LEU A 77 -2.35 7.46 -10.36
N GLY A 78 -1.13 7.44 -9.83
CA GLY A 78 -0.17 6.35 -10.07
C GLY A 78 -0.71 5.01 -9.55
N PHE A 79 -1.25 5.00 -8.33
CA PHE A 79 -1.88 3.82 -7.75
C PHE A 79 -3.08 3.34 -8.58
N ALA A 80 -3.94 4.25 -9.03
CA ALA A 80 -5.07 3.92 -9.90
C ALA A 80 -4.60 3.32 -11.23
N ALA A 81 -3.59 3.91 -11.88
CA ALA A 81 -3.04 3.41 -13.14
C ALA A 81 -2.44 2.00 -12.98
N MET A 82 -1.67 1.76 -11.91
CA MET A 82 -1.09 0.45 -11.59
C MET A 82 -2.19 -0.60 -11.40
N ASN A 83 -3.21 -0.30 -10.59
CA ASN A 83 -4.30 -1.24 -10.32
C ASN A 83 -5.18 -1.50 -11.54
N LEU A 84 -5.41 -0.50 -12.39
CA LEU A 84 -6.12 -0.68 -13.66
C LEU A 84 -5.34 -1.58 -14.62
N GLY A 85 -4.02 -1.40 -14.73
CA GLY A 85 -3.16 -2.27 -15.52
C GLY A 85 -3.19 -3.71 -15.02
N LEU A 86 -3.08 -3.91 -13.70
CA LEU A 86 -3.18 -5.23 -13.08
C LEU A 86 -4.54 -5.88 -13.36
N ALA A 87 -5.64 -5.16 -13.13
CA ALA A 87 -6.99 -5.66 -13.36
C ALA A 87 -7.21 -6.04 -14.84
N GLY A 88 -6.78 -5.17 -15.76
CA GLY A 88 -6.87 -5.42 -17.20
C GLY A 88 -6.09 -6.67 -17.62
N TYR A 89 -4.86 -6.83 -17.10
CA TYR A 89 -4.05 -8.01 -17.38
C TYR A 89 -4.67 -9.31 -16.83
N THR A 90 -5.20 -9.26 -15.60
CA THR A 90 -5.85 -10.45 -15.01
C THR A 90 -7.13 -10.85 -15.74
N LEU A 91 -7.93 -9.89 -16.21
CA LEU A 91 -9.12 -10.17 -17.02
C LEU A 91 -8.76 -10.76 -18.37
N TRP A 92 -7.70 -10.22 -19.00
CA TRP A 92 -7.17 -10.77 -20.25
C TRP A 92 -6.67 -12.21 -20.08
N LEU A 93 -5.96 -12.49 -18.99
CA LEU A 93 -5.48 -13.84 -18.67
C LEU A 93 -6.65 -14.81 -18.44
N PHE A 94 -7.68 -14.38 -17.72
CA PHE A 94 -8.87 -15.20 -17.46
C PHE A 94 -9.58 -15.59 -18.77
N ASN A 95 -9.74 -14.63 -19.69
CA ASN A 95 -10.35 -14.88 -21.00
C ASN A 95 -9.53 -15.84 -21.88
N GLN A 96 -8.22 -15.97 -21.66
CA GLN A 96 -7.37 -16.93 -22.36
C GLN A 96 -7.47 -18.37 -21.82
N GLN A 97 -8.01 -18.57 -20.61
CA GLN A 97 -8.14 -19.90 -20.02
C GLN A 97 -9.46 -20.61 -20.40
N GLU A 98 -10.38 -19.89 -21.05
CA GLU A 98 -11.69 -20.42 -21.48
C GLU A 98 -11.64 -21.06 -22.89
N GLU A 99 -10.51 -20.99 -23.60
CA GLU A 99 -10.22 -21.68 -24.88
C GLU A 99 -9.42 -22.97 -24.70
#